data_AF-A0A7S0NWU6-F1
#
_entry.id   AF-A0A7S0NWU6-F1
#
_cell.length_a   1.000
_cell.length_b   1.000
_cell.length_c   1.000
_cell.angle_alpha   90.00
_cell.angle_beta   90.00
_cell.angle_gamma   90.00
#
_symmetry.space_group_name_H-M   'P 1'
#
loop_
_entity.id
_entity.type
_entity.pdbx_description
1 polymer ?
#
loop_
_entity_poly.entity_id
_entity_poly.type
_entity_poly.pdbx_seq_one_letter_code
_entity_poly.pdbx_strand_id
1 'polypeptide(L)'
;MKQRFSSLDVRAMVTSLQETIVGYRCANVYDINAKMYVLKLQKPDSKLLLLIEAGVRFHLTNYARDRGQTPSGMTVKLRKHLRSRRVEKIEQPGTDRVVVLTLGSGPCEHRLIIELYDKGNLILTDADNQILTLLRNSKHDSESRITVKDRYPLAASQQQPELSTEWLVNKMQAADGGAPLRTVLLRVVPVGKDLVDHALLASGLSANTKMSSEPWLNELAIGRLLAALQWAQHYFEETAERPTG
;
A
#
# COMPACT_ATOMS: atom_id res chain seq x y z
N MET A 1 -0.34 -15.11 -13.03
CA MET A 1 -0.17 -13.74 -12.52
C MET A 1 -0.74 -13.70 -11.10
N LYS A 2 0.00 -13.18 -10.10
CA LYS A 2 -0.42 -13.14 -8.69
C LYS A 2 -1.72 -12.33 -8.58
N GLN A 3 -2.74 -12.87 -7.91
CA GLN A 3 -4.08 -12.25 -7.91
C GLN A 3 -4.16 -11.04 -6.99
N ARG A 4 -3.37 -10.93 -5.92
CA ARG A 4 -3.39 -9.79 -5.00
C ARG A 4 -1.98 -9.40 -4.61
N PHE A 5 -1.70 -8.10 -4.62
CA PHE A 5 -0.41 -7.58 -4.21
C PHE A 5 -0.26 -7.65 -2.68
N SER A 6 0.84 -8.23 -2.22
CA SER A 6 1.33 -8.09 -0.84
C SER A 6 1.98 -6.72 -0.65
N SER A 7 2.29 -6.33 0.59
CA SER A 7 2.98 -5.05 0.84
C SER A 7 4.30 -4.92 0.08
N LEU A 8 5.04 -6.03 -0.03
CA LEU A 8 6.29 -6.07 -0.79
C LEU A 8 6.06 -5.91 -2.31
N ASP A 9 5.00 -6.54 -2.86
CA ASP A 9 4.64 -6.33 -4.27
C ASP A 9 4.25 -4.86 -4.53
N VAL A 10 3.55 -4.22 -3.58
CA VAL A 10 3.21 -2.79 -3.66
C VAL A 10 4.47 -1.95 -3.66
N ARG A 11 5.40 -2.19 -2.73
CA ARG A 11 6.68 -1.48 -2.63
C ARG A 11 7.43 -1.55 -3.95
N ALA A 12 7.65 -2.76 -4.46
CA ALA A 12 8.37 -2.98 -5.72
C ALA A 12 7.67 -2.28 -6.91
N MET A 13 6.34 -2.37 -7.00
CA MET A 13 5.60 -1.73 -8.08
C MET A 13 5.61 -0.20 -7.99
N VAL A 14 5.48 0.38 -6.80
CA VAL A 14 5.60 1.82 -6.58
C VAL A 14 6.97 2.31 -7.04
N THR A 15 8.04 1.62 -6.62
CA THR A 15 9.42 1.95 -6.96
C THR A 15 9.64 1.93 -8.48
N SER A 16 9.20 0.87 -9.16
CA SER A 16 9.30 0.77 -10.63
C SER A 16 8.46 1.84 -11.36
N LEU A 17 7.25 2.11 -10.87
CA LEU A 17 6.39 3.14 -11.48
C LEU A 17 6.92 4.54 -11.25
N GLN A 18 7.52 4.85 -10.09
CA GLN A 18 8.06 6.17 -9.77
C GLN A 18 9.04 6.65 -10.85
N GLU A 19 9.94 5.79 -11.32
CA GLU A 19 10.86 6.13 -12.43
C GLU A 19 10.14 6.33 -13.76
N THR A 20 9.09 5.55 -13.99
CA THR A 20 8.47 5.45 -15.30
C THR A 20 7.40 6.53 -15.52
N ILE A 21 6.53 6.78 -14.53
CA ILE A 21 5.30 7.57 -14.71
C ILE A 21 5.44 9.03 -14.24
N VAL A 22 6.42 9.34 -13.39
CA VAL A 22 6.62 10.71 -12.91
C VAL A 22 6.92 11.64 -14.08
N GLY A 23 6.31 12.83 -14.04
CA GLY A 23 6.36 13.82 -15.10
C GLY A 23 5.38 13.58 -16.26
N TYR A 24 4.70 12.43 -16.33
CA TYR A 24 3.60 12.26 -17.29
C TYR A 24 2.37 13.08 -16.87
N ARG A 25 1.56 13.53 -17.84
CA ARG A 25 0.27 14.17 -17.56
C ARG A 25 -0.87 13.18 -17.68
N CYS A 26 -1.85 13.26 -16.79
CA CYS A 26 -3.08 12.49 -16.92
C CYS A 26 -3.92 13.04 -18.08
N ALA A 27 -3.91 12.33 -19.21
CA ALA A 27 -4.67 12.69 -20.40
C ALA A 27 -6.16 12.42 -20.20
N ASN A 28 -6.47 11.24 -19.62
CA ASN A 28 -7.84 10.82 -19.40
C ASN A 28 -7.91 9.69 -18.35
N VAL A 29 -9.10 9.48 -17.81
CA VAL A 29 -9.42 8.37 -16.91
C VAL A 29 -10.57 7.58 -17.51
N TYR A 30 -10.50 6.26 -17.44
CA TYR A 30 -11.54 5.34 -17.87
C TYR A 30 -11.87 4.38 -16.72
N ASP A 31 -13.10 3.90 -16.67
CA ASP A 31 -13.53 2.76 -15.90
C ASP A 31 -13.78 1.57 -16.82
N ILE A 32 -13.31 0.40 -16.38
CA ILE A 32 -13.59 -0.89 -17.03
C ILE A 32 -14.78 -1.56 -16.33
N ASN A 33 -14.85 -1.44 -15.01
CA ASN A 33 -15.95 -1.87 -14.17
C ASN A 33 -15.92 -1.09 -12.85
N ALA A 34 -16.80 -1.42 -11.89
CA ALA A 34 -16.95 -0.69 -10.63
C ALA A 34 -15.66 -0.56 -9.78
N LYS A 35 -14.68 -1.45 -9.95
CA LYS A 35 -13.42 -1.48 -9.17
C LYS A 35 -12.16 -1.27 -9.99
N MET A 36 -12.29 -1.22 -11.32
CA MET A 36 -11.15 -1.23 -12.24
C MET A 36 -11.13 0.05 -13.09
N TYR A 37 -10.06 0.80 -12.98
CA TYR A 37 -9.85 2.10 -13.62
C TYR A 37 -8.56 2.09 -14.44
N VAL A 38 -8.52 2.88 -15.50
CA VAL A 38 -7.32 3.10 -16.31
C VAL A 38 -7.03 4.59 -16.38
N LEU A 39 -5.87 4.98 -15.87
CA LEU A 39 -5.31 6.32 -16.07
C LEU A 39 -4.47 6.30 -17.33
N LYS A 40 -4.89 7.06 -18.34
CA LYS A 40 -4.08 7.32 -19.53
C LYS A 40 -3.13 8.46 -19.22
N LEU A 41 -1.85 8.14 -19.15
CA LEU A 41 -0.77 9.07 -18.89
C LEU A 41 -0.07 9.39 -20.23
N GLN A 42 0.31 10.65 -20.44
CA GLN A 42 0.99 11.06 -21.67
C GLN A 42 2.11 12.08 -21.45
N LYS A 43 3.16 11.92 -22.25
CA LYS A 43 4.16 12.92 -22.66
C LYS A 43 4.02 13.11 -24.19
N PRO A 44 4.65 14.12 -24.82
CA PRO A 44 4.54 14.34 -26.27
C PRO A 44 4.77 13.07 -27.10
N ASP A 45 5.81 12.31 -26.79
CA ASP A 45 6.23 11.13 -27.58
C ASP A 45 5.94 9.79 -26.89
N SER A 46 5.21 9.79 -25.77
CA SER A 46 4.98 8.56 -25.00
C SER A 46 3.62 8.53 -24.34
N LYS A 47 2.97 7.36 -24.39
CA LYS A 47 1.66 7.10 -23.79
C LYS A 47 1.74 5.85 -22.95
N LEU A 48 1.27 5.94 -21.71
CA LEU A 48 1.21 4.85 -20.77
C LEU A 48 -0.24 4.67 -20.28
N LEU A 49 -0.64 3.43 -20.02
CA LEU A 49 -1.91 3.12 -19.40
C LEU A 49 -1.64 2.49 -18.04
N LEU A 50 -1.95 3.22 -16.97
CA LEU A 50 -1.89 2.71 -15.61
C LEU A 50 -3.24 2.06 -15.27
N LEU A 51 -3.27 0.73 -15.20
CA LEU A 51 -4.41 -0.04 -14.72
C LEU A 51 -4.41 -0.04 -13.19
N ILE A 52 -5.56 0.25 -12.60
CA ILE A 52 -5.80 0.22 -11.17
C ILE A 52 -6.99 -0.69 -10.92
N GLU A 53 -6.81 -1.71 -10.09
CA GLU A 53 -7.85 -2.61 -9.64
C GLU A 53 -7.90 -2.56 -8.11
N ALA A 54 -8.87 -1.81 -7.57
CA ALA A 54 -8.98 -1.57 -6.13
C ALA A 54 -9.09 -2.89 -5.36
N GLY A 55 -8.30 -3.03 -4.28
CA GLY A 55 -8.25 -4.25 -3.46
C GLY A 55 -7.36 -5.36 -4.01
N VAL A 56 -6.72 -5.15 -5.17
CA VAL A 56 -6.09 -6.22 -5.95
C VAL A 56 -4.68 -5.84 -6.38
N ARG A 57 -4.53 -4.88 -7.30
CA ARG A 57 -3.26 -4.56 -7.97
C ARG A 57 -3.31 -3.24 -8.73
N PHE A 58 -2.14 -2.77 -9.14
CA PHE A 58 -1.96 -1.64 -10.07
C PHE A 58 -0.70 -1.91 -10.90
N HIS A 59 -0.70 -1.57 -12.19
CA HIS A 59 0.44 -1.79 -13.08
C HIS A 59 0.22 -1.11 -14.43
N LEU A 60 1.29 -0.92 -15.20
CA LEU A 60 1.19 -0.50 -16.59
C LEU A 60 0.66 -1.64 -17.47
N THR A 61 -0.11 -1.28 -18.49
CA THR A 61 -0.65 -2.23 -19.46
C THR A 61 -0.60 -1.67 -20.87
N ASN A 62 -0.42 -2.56 -21.85
CA ASN A 62 -0.57 -2.22 -23.27
C ASN A 62 -2.00 -2.47 -23.78
N TYR A 63 -2.86 -3.09 -22.96
CA TYR A 63 -4.23 -3.38 -23.33
C TYR A 63 -5.14 -2.17 -23.17
N ALA A 64 -5.50 -1.55 -24.30
CA ALA A 64 -6.59 -0.61 -24.38
C ALA A 64 -7.92 -1.37 -24.51
N ARG A 65 -8.72 -1.45 -23.43
CA ARG A 65 -10.07 -2.01 -23.53
C ARG A 65 -11.03 -1.08 -24.28
N ASP A 66 -12.01 -1.69 -24.93
CA ASP A 66 -12.96 -1.01 -25.80
C ASP A 66 -13.94 -0.11 -25.02
N ARG A 67 -14.19 1.08 -25.58
CA ARG A 67 -14.63 2.29 -24.85
C ARG A 67 -16.14 2.53 -24.93
N GLY A 68 -16.94 1.53 -24.58
CA GLY A 68 -18.39 1.53 -24.85
C GLY A 68 -19.33 2.00 -23.72
N GLN A 69 -18.86 2.30 -22.51
CA GLN A 69 -19.75 2.57 -21.37
C GLN A 69 -19.77 4.05 -20.95
N THR A 70 -20.94 4.53 -20.56
CA THR A 70 -21.15 5.82 -19.91
C THR A 70 -20.25 5.91 -18.67
N PRO A 71 -19.44 6.98 -18.51
CA PRO A 71 -18.50 7.08 -17.40
C PRO A 71 -19.25 7.11 -16.05
N SER A 72 -18.75 6.36 -15.07
CA SER A 72 -19.29 6.40 -13.71
C SER A 72 -19.09 7.77 -13.06
N GLY A 73 -19.86 8.04 -11.99
CA GLY A 73 -19.71 9.27 -11.19
C GLY A 73 -18.29 9.44 -10.64
N MET A 74 -17.62 8.35 -10.26
CA MET A 74 -16.21 8.36 -9.87
C MET A 74 -15.32 8.81 -11.03
N THR A 75 -15.47 8.21 -12.21
CA THR A 75 -14.71 8.59 -13.41
C THR A 75 -14.92 10.05 -13.78
N VAL A 76 -16.14 10.59 -13.67
CA VAL A 76 -16.42 12.01 -13.91
C VAL A 76 -15.66 12.90 -12.93
N LYS A 77 -15.64 12.57 -11.63
CA LYS A 77 -14.88 13.31 -10.61
C LYS A 77 -13.37 13.23 -10.87
N LEU A 78 -12.83 12.02 -11.11
CA LEU A 78 -11.42 11.84 -11.44
C LEU A 78 -11.04 12.65 -12.69
N ARG A 79 -11.87 12.67 -13.73
CA ARG A 79 -11.62 13.49 -14.93
C ARG A 79 -11.63 14.98 -14.62
N LYS A 80 -12.57 15.46 -13.81
CA LYS A 80 -12.65 16.88 -13.40
C LYS A 80 -11.40 17.32 -12.65
N HIS A 81 -10.88 16.47 -11.78
CA HIS A 81 -9.81 16.83 -10.86
C HIS A 81 -8.42 16.42 -11.31
N LEU A 82 -8.24 15.40 -12.16
CA LEU A 82 -6.92 14.88 -12.51
C LEU A 82 -6.47 15.18 -13.95
N ARG A 83 -7.41 15.45 -14.88
CA ARG A 83 -7.03 15.70 -16.28
C ARG A 83 -6.06 16.87 -16.41
N SER A 84 -5.11 16.72 -17.32
CA SER A 84 -4.02 17.65 -17.63
C SER A 84 -3.02 17.90 -16.49
N ARG A 85 -3.26 17.37 -15.28
CA ARG A 85 -2.30 17.45 -14.17
C ARG A 85 -1.14 16.48 -14.40
N ARG A 86 0.05 16.93 -14.01
CA ARG A 86 1.29 16.14 -14.08
C ARG A 86 1.36 15.24 -12.84
N VAL A 87 1.80 14.00 -13.02
CA VAL A 87 2.13 13.10 -11.91
C VAL A 87 3.42 13.61 -11.29
N GLU A 88 3.35 14.05 -10.04
CA GLU A 88 4.50 14.56 -9.30
C GLU A 88 5.17 13.45 -8.47
N LYS A 89 4.37 12.52 -7.94
CA LYS A 89 4.88 11.46 -7.05
C LYS A 89 3.94 10.25 -7.03
N ILE A 90 4.50 9.07 -6.87
CA ILE A 90 3.81 7.86 -6.43
C ILE A 90 4.55 7.29 -5.23
N GLU A 91 3.83 6.97 -4.15
CA GLU A 91 4.45 6.45 -2.93
C GLU A 91 3.56 5.43 -2.21
N GLN A 92 4.18 4.59 -1.39
CA GLN A 92 3.52 3.74 -0.41
C GLN A 92 3.82 4.30 0.98
N PRO A 93 2.85 4.93 1.66
CA PRO A 93 3.00 5.41 3.03
C PRO A 93 3.19 4.24 3.99
N GLY A 94 4.31 4.24 4.71
CA GLY A 94 4.67 3.14 5.62
C GLY A 94 4.67 1.79 4.91
N THR A 95 4.04 0.79 5.51
CA THR A 95 4.08 -0.59 5.01
C THR A 95 2.70 -1.17 4.71
N ASP A 96 1.67 -0.33 4.79
CA ASP A 96 0.32 -0.73 4.43
C ASP A 96 0.20 -0.90 2.93
N ARG A 97 -0.81 -1.66 2.49
CA ARG A 97 -1.10 -1.85 1.06
C ARG A 97 -1.91 -0.68 0.50
N VAL A 98 -1.38 0.53 0.68
CA VAL A 98 -1.94 1.80 0.24
C VAL A 98 -0.94 2.47 -0.69
N VAL A 99 -1.44 2.96 -1.82
CA VAL A 99 -0.63 3.73 -2.78
C VAL A 99 -1.21 5.13 -2.89
N VAL A 100 -0.34 6.14 -2.82
CA VAL A 100 -0.70 7.54 -3.00
C VAL A 100 -0.08 8.03 -4.30
N LEU A 101 -0.91 8.37 -5.27
CA LEU A 101 -0.51 8.99 -6.52
C LEU A 101 -0.86 10.48 -6.46
N THR A 102 0.17 11.33 -6.43
CA THR A 102 0.03 12.79 -6.34
C THR A 102 0.10 13.42 -7.73
N LEU A 103 -0.91 14.20 -8.09
CA LEU A 103 -0.98 14.91 -9.37
C LEU A 103 -1.19 16.42 -9.18
N GLY A 104 -0.43 17.21 -9.92
CA GLY A 104 -0.40 18.66 -9.80
C GLY A 104 0.41 19.12 -8.58
N SER A 105 0.53 20.42 -8.40
CA SER A 105 1.38 21.02 -7.38
C SER A 105 0.69 22.20 -6.69
N GLY A 106 1.11 22.49 -5.46
CA GLY A 106 0.62 23.62 -4.68
C GLY A 106 -0.91 23.55 -4.47
N PRO A 107 -1.66 24.66 -4.63
CA PRO A 107 -3.12 24.67 -4.46
C PRO A 107 -3.88 23.78 -5.44
N CYS A 108 -3.21 23.31 -6.49
CA CYS A 108 -3.74 22.47 -7.54
C CYS A 108 -3.41 20.98 -7.33
N GLU A 109 -2.74 20.63 -6.25
CA GLU A 109 -2.41 19.25 -5.91
C GLU A 109 -3.66 18.45 -5.56
N HIS A 110 -3.76 17.25 -6.11
CA HIS A 110 -4.76 16.25 -5.76
C HIS A 110 -4.08 14.91 -5.57
N ARG A 111 -4.59 14.10 -4.65
CA ARG A 111 -4.04 12.76 -4.39
C ARG A 111 -5.08 11.71 -4.73
N LEU A 112 -4.66 10.70 -5.49
CA LEU A 112 -5.43 9.49 -5.75
C LEU A 112 -4.86 8.37 -4.87
N ILE A 113 -5.62 8.00 -3.85
CA ILE A 113 -5.27 6.99 -2.87
C ILE A 113 -5.92 5.67 -3.27
N ILE A 114 -5.11 4.62 -3.37
CA ILE A 114 -5.50 3.28 -3.83
C ILE A 114 -5.31 2.32 -2.66
N GLU A 115 -6.40 1.80 -2.12
CA GLU A 115 -6.36 0.79 -1.06
C GLU A 115 -6.46 -0.61 -1.69
N LEU A 116 -5.47 -1.46 -1.41
CA LEU A 116 -5.33 -2.81 -1.96
C LEU A 116 -5.62 -3.91 -0.93
N TYR A 117 -6.25 -3.55 0.19
CA TYR A 117 -6.71 -4.50 1.22
C TYR A 117 -8.23 -4.64 1.23
N ASP A 118 -8.73 -5.65 1.96
CA ASP A 118 -10.14 -6.05 2.03
C ASP A 118 -10.82 -6.10 0.64
N LYS A 119 -11.85 -5.29 0.43
CA LYS A 119 -12.64 -5.17 -0.81
C LYS A 119 -12.11 -4.09 -1.74
N GLY A 120 -11.08 -3.35 -1.31
CA GLY A 120 -10.48 -2.24 -2.02
C GLY A 120 -11.25 -0.93 -1.94
N ASN A 121 -10.52 0.17 -2.07
CA ASN A 121 -11.07 1.50 -2.22
C ASN A 121 -10.21 2.33 -3.18
N LEU A 122 -10.83 3.35 -3.76
CA LEU A 122 -10.15 4.38 -4.54
C LEU A 122 -10.71 5.71 -4.07
N ILE A 123 -9.83 6.57 -3.60
CA ILE A 123 -10.19 7.78 -2.87
C ILE A 123 -9.46 8.94 -3.53
N LEU A 124 -10.19 10.01 -3.82
CA LEU A 124 -9.64 11.26 -4.34
C LEU A 124 -9.67 12.30 -3.25
N THR A 125 -8.53 12.92 -2.96
CA THR A 125 -8.41 14.03 -2.02
C THR A 125 -7.86 15.28 -2.71
N ASP A 126 -8.05 16.42 -2.06
CA ASP A 126 -7.27 17.63 -2.33
C ASP A 126 -5.89 17.60 -1.62
N ALA A 127 -5.18 18.73 -1.66
CA ALA A 127 -3.86 18.92 -1.05
C ALA A 127 -3.86 18.75 0.49
N ASP A 128 -4.98 19.07 1.15
CA ASP A 128 -5.13 19.02 2.61
C ASP A 128 -5.57 17.64 3.14
N ASN A 129 -5.65 16.65 2.23
CA ASN A 129 -6.22 15.32 2.44
C ASN A 129 -7.73 15.33 2.68
N GLN A 130 -8.46 16.39 2.35
CA GLN A 130 -9.91 16.34 2.40
C GLN A 130 -10.44 15.49 1.26
N ILE A 131 -11.33 14.56 1.58
CA ILE A 131 -11.85 13.59 0.62
C ILE A 131 -12.93 14.23 -0.25
N LEU A 132 -12.66 14.27 -1.54
CA LEU A 132 -13.55 14.81 -2.58
C LEU A 132 -14.53 13.75 -3.08
N THR A 133 -14.06 12.50 -3.20
CA THR A 133 -14.88 11.34 -3.58
C THR A 133 -14.15 10.04 -3.25
N LEU A 134 -14.90 8.94 -3.13
CA LEU A 134 -14.41 7.62 -2.76
C LEU A 134 -15.34 6.53 -3.31
N LEU A 135 -14.81 5.34 -3.64
CA LEU A 135 -15.61 4.24 -4.18
C LEU A 135 -16.57 3.63 -3.17
N ARG A 136 -16.10 3.38 -1.95
CA ARG A 136 -16.87 2.68 -0.91
C ARG A 136 -16.90 3.48 0.37
N ASN A 137 -18.09 3.91 0.76
CA ASN A 137 -18.31 4.61 2.02
C ASN A 137 -18.41 3.60 3.16
N SER A 138 -17.56 3.74 4.16
CA SER A 138 -17.44 2.85 5.31
C SER A 138 -18.22 3.37 6.53
N LYS A 139 -19.40 3.99 6.32
CA LYS A 139 -20.25 4.53 7.42
C LYS A 139 -20.57 3.53 8.53
N HIS A 140 -20.55 2.24 8.23
CA HIS A 140 -20.89 1.14 9.16
C HIS A 140 -19.68 0.36 9.66
N ASP A 141 -18.47 0.70 9.25
CA ASP A 141 -17.26 0.09 9.80
C ASP A 141 -16.77 0.92 10.97
N SER A 142 -16.84 0.40 12.18
CA SER A 142 -16.43 1.10 13.41
C SER A 142 -14.94 1.44 13.43
N GLU A 143 -14.10 0.72 12.69
CA GLU A 143 -12.64 0.91 12.68
C GLU A 143 -12.17 1.81 11.53
N SER A 144 -12.97 2.01 10.48
CA SER A 144 -12.53 2.72 9.26
C SER A 144 -13.56 3.70 8.68
N ARG A 145 -14.33 4.41 9.53
CA ARG A 145 -15.35 5.38 9.09
C ARG A 145 -14.72 6.53 8.28
N ILE A 146 -14.81 6.45 6.95
CA ILE A 146 -14.31 7.49 6.05
C ILE A 146 -15.42 7.83 5.05
N THR A 147 -15.86 9.10 5.05
CA THR A 147 -16.82 9.65 4.10
C THR A 147 -16.26 10.89 3.38
N VAL A 148 -16.99 11.36 2.36
CA VAL A 148 -16.68 12.61 1.65
C VAL A 148 -16.67 13.78 2.65
N LYS A 149 -15.71 14.69 2.49
CA LYS A 149 -15.36 15.83 3.36
C LYS A 149 -14.55 15.49 4.61
N ASP A 150 -14.39 14.22 4.97
CA ASP A 150 -13.46 13.83 6.02
C ASP A 150 -12.02 14.02 5.55
N ARG A 151 -11.08 14.08 6.50
CA ARG A 151 -9.65 14.10 6.22
C ARG A 151 -9.09 12.69 6.21
N TYR A 152 -8.45 12.28 5.11
CA TYR A 152 -7.83 10.96 5.03
C TYR A 152 -6.59 10.87 5.94
N PRO A 153 -6.46 9.84 6.79
CA PRO A 153 -5.43 9.77 7.82
C PRO A 153 -4.09 9.23 7.31
N LEU A 154 -3.42 9.93 6.38
CA LEU A 154 -2.12 9.48 5.83
C LEU A 154 -1.01 9.35 6.89
N ALA A 155 -1.04 10.14 7.96
CA ALA A 155 0.02 10.19 8.97
C ALA A 155 0.07 8.95 9.88
N ALA A 156 -1.08 8.28 10.11
CA ALA A 156 -1.15 7.13 11.00
C ALA A 156 -0.34 5.93 10.45
N SER A 157 -0.20 5.81 9.13
CA SER A 157 0.52 4.70 8.51
C SER A 157 2.05 4.81 8.59
N GLN A 158 2.63 5.89 9.15
CA GLN A 158 4.08 6.15 9.08
C GLN A 158 4.89 5.76 10.34
N GLN A 159 4.25 5.41 11.47
CA GLN A 159 4.98 5.10 12.70
C GLN A 159 5.50 3.66 12.70
N GLN A 160 6.82 3.51 12.73
CA GLN A 160 7.47 2.20 12.86
C GLN A 160 7.98 1.99 14.30
N PRO A 161 7.86 0.78 14.86
CA PRO A 161 8.42 0.48 16.17
C PRO A 161 9.94 0.38 16.10
N GLU A 162 10.61 0.76 17.19
CA GLU A 162 12.01 0.41 17.41
C GLU A 162 12.10 -1.06 17.83
N LEU A 163 12.72 -1.89 16.99
CA LEU A 163 12.84 -3.32 17.23
C LEU A 163 14.00 -3.62 18.19
N SER A 164 13.65 -4.09 19.39
CA SER A 164 14.59 -4.59 20.40
C SER A 164 14.18 -5.96 20.92
N THR A 165 15.11 -6.67 21.57
CA THR A 165 14.82 -7.96 22.22
C THR A 165 13.71 -7.81 23.26
N GLU A 166 13.83 -6.80 24.13
CA GLU A 166 12.84 -6.52 25.16
C GLU A 166 11.46 -6.25 24.56
N TRP A 167 11.40 -5.41 23.52
CA TRP A 167 10.16 -5.13 22.81
C TRP A 167 9.53 -6.40 22.25
N LEU A 168 10.32 -7.25 21.58
CA LEU A 168 9.84 -8.46 20.95
C LEU A 168 9.30 -9.46 21.97
N VAL A 169 10.04 -9.68 23.06
CA VAL A 169 9.63 -10.55 24.16
C VAL A 169 8.34 -10.03 24.79
N ASN A 170 8.25 -8.73 25.08
CA ASN A 170 7.04 -8.12 25.64
C ASN A 170 5.82 -8.31 24.72
N LYS A 171 5.99 -8.20 23.39
CA LYS A 171 4.90 -8.46 22.43
C LYS A 171 4.48 -9.93 22.38
N MET A 172 5.43 -10.86 22.50
CA MET A 172 5.12 -12.29 22.55
C MET A 172 4.39 -12.68 23.85
N GLN A 173 4.85 -12.17 24.99
CA GLN A 173 4.25 -12.46 26.30
C GLN A 173 2.86 -11.85 26.47
N ALA A 174 2.60 -10.69 25.88
CA ALA A 174 1.29 -10.05 25.92
C ALA A 174 0.26 -10.68 24.96
N ALA A 175 0.67 -11.58 24.08
CA ALA A 175 -0.23 -12.22 23.12
C ALA A 175 -0.99 -13.40 23.73
N ASP A 176 -2.13 -13.73 23.13
CA ASP A 176 -2.88 -14.93 23.50
C ASP A 176 -2.01 -16.19 23.35
N GLY A 177 -2.04 -17.07 24.35
CA GLY A 177 -1.22 -18.29 24.38
C GLY A 177 -1.43 -19.20 23.16
N GLY A 178 -2.65 -19.22 22.63
CA GLY A 178 -3.02 -19.98 21.44
C GLY A 178 -2.63 -19.30 20.11
N ALA A 179 -2.16 -18.06 20.13
CA ALA A 179 -1.74 -17.35 18.93
C ALA A 179 -0.44 -17.95 18.36
N PRO A 180 -0.39 -18.25 17.04
CA PRO A 180 0.86 -18.58 16.36
C PRO A 180 1.82 -17.38 16.32
N LEU A 181 3.13 -17.63 16.43
CA LEU A 181 4.18 -16.61 16.37
C LEU A 181 4.06 -15.73 15.13
N ARG A 182 3.79 -16.33 13.96
CA ARG A 182 3.59 -15.59 12.71
C ARG A 182 2.46 -14.55 12.84
N THR A 183 1.35 -14.92 13.47
CA THR A 183 0.20 -14.03 13.65
C THR A 183 0.54 -12.87 14.58
N VAL A 184 1.33 -13.12 15.64
CA VAL A 184 1.81 -12.07 16.53
C VAL A 184 2.72 -11.11 15.76
N LEU A 185 3.74 -11.62 15.07
CA LEU A 185 4.69 -10.81 14.29
C LEU A 185 3.99 -9.97 13.22
N LEU A 186 3.04 -10.55 12.48
CA LEU A 186 2.26 -9.84 11.44
C LEU A 186 1.45 -8.65 11.98
N ARG A 187 1.11 -8.65 13.28
CA ARG A 187 0.36 -7.54 13.91
C ARG A 187 1.27 -6.42 14.39
N VAL A 188 2.52 -6.73 14.74
CA VAL A 188 3.42 -5.80 15.42
C VAL A 188 4.58 -5.33 14.57
N VAL A 189 4.95 -6.09 13.52
CA VAL A 189 6.06 -5.75 12.62
C VAL A 189 5.54 -5.25 11.29
N PRO A 190 5.78 -3.98 10.94
CA PRO A 190 5.33 -3.38 9.69
C PRO A 190 6.30 -3.73 8.55
N VAL A 191 6.40 -4.99 8.12
CA VAL A 191 7.23 -5.39 6.95
C VAL A 191 6.49 -6.33 5.99
N GLY A 192 5.23 -6.67 6.32
CA GLY A 192 4.41 -7.58 5.55
C GLY A 192 4.80 -9.06 5.70
N LYS A 193 3.91 -9.92 5.20
CA LYS A 193 3.99 -11.37 5.42
C LYS A 193 5.23 -12.03 4.87
N ASP A 194 5.63 -11.67 3.66
CA ASP A 194 6.72 -12.36 2.95
C ASP A 194 8.06 -12.16 3.68
N LEU A 195 8.29 -10.97 4.24
CA LEU A 195 9.49 -10.67 5.04
C LEU A 195 9.42 -11.26 6.46
N VAL A 196 8.24 -11.29 7.09
CA VAL A 196 8.05 -12.01 8.37
C VAL A 196 8.35 -13.50 8.22
N ASP A 197 7.90 -14.12 7.13
CA ASP A 197 8.17 -15.53 6.84
C ASP A 197 9.66 -15.80 6.66
N HIS A 198 10.34 -14.91 5.93
CA HIS A 198 11.79 -14.98 5.78
C HIS A 198 12.50 -14.88 7.13
N ALA A 199 12.11 -13.94 7.99
CA ALA A 199 12.72 -13.77 9.31
C ALA A 199 12.52 -15.00 10.22
N LEU A 200 11.33 -15.60 10.17
CA LEU A 200 11.03 -16.84 10.90
C LEU A 200 11.94 -18.00 10.43
N LEU A 201 12.03 -18.20 9.11
CA LEU A 201 12.92 -19.21 8.53
C LEU A 201 14.38 -18.99 8.94
N ALA A 202 14.88 -17.76 8.86
CA ALA A 202 16.26 -17.40 9.23
C ALA A 202 16.55 -17.62 10.73
N SER A 203 15.54 -17.42 11.59
CA SER A 203 15.67 -17.64 13.04
C SER A 203 15.66 -19.12 13.45
N GLY A 204 15.16 -20.01 12.58
CA GLY A 204 14.89 -21.41 12.91
C GLY A 204 13.61 -21.63 13.73
N LEU A 205 12.80 -20.60 13.93
CA LEU A 205 11.49 -20.71 14.60
C LEU A 205 10.39 -21.09 13.60
N SER A 206 9.51 -22.00 14.03
CA SER A 206 8.33 -22.34 13.24
C SER A 206 7.29 -21.22 13.30
N ALA A 207 6.69 -20.90 12.15
CA ALA A 207 5.58 -19.95 12.04
C ALA A 207 4.37 -20.32 12.92
N ASN A 208 4.21 -21.62 13.21
CA ASN A 208 3.09 -22.16 13.96
C ASN A 208 3.40 -22.34 15.46
N THR A 209 4.60 -21.98 15.92
CA THR A 209 4.96 -22.02 17.35
C THR A 209 3.96 -21.17 18.13
N LYS A 210 3.36 -21.77 19.16
CA LYS A 210 2.35 -21.13 20.01
C LYS A 210 3.03 -20.28 21.08
N MET A 211 2.42 -19.17 21.47
CA MET A 211 2.96 -18.35 22.56
C MET A 211 2.97 -19.13 23.88
N SER A 212 2.06 -20.08 24.07
CA SER A 212 2.03 -20.97 25.23
C SER A 212 3.25 -21.91 25.36
N SER A 213 4.05 -22.09 24.30
CA SER A 213 5.32 -22.83 24.39
C SER A 213 6.51 -21.95 24.76
N GLU A 214 6.25 -20.69 25.15
CA GLU A 214 7.24 -19.73 25.64
C GLU A 214 8.47 -19.57 24.72
N PRO A 215 8.29 -19.33 23.40
CA PRO A 215 9.41 -19.26 22.45
C PRO A 215 10.46 -18.19 22.77
N TRP A 216 10.09 -17.17 23.57
CA TRP A 216 10.98 -16.11 24.02
C TRP A 216 12.10 -16.59 24.95
N LEU A 217 11.99 -17.77 25.56
CA LEU A 217 13.05 -18.33 26.40
C LEU A 217 14.28 -18.81 25.59
N ASN A 218 14.14 -19.00 24.27
CA ASN A 218 15.25 -19.35 23.41
C ASN A 218 16.00 -18.08 22.95
N GLU A 219 16.89 -17.56 23.79
CA GLU A 219 17.63 -16.32 23.55
C GLU A 219 18.37 -16.31 22.21
N LEU A 220 18.97 -17.44 21.81
CA LEU A 220 19.68 -17.56 20.54
C LEU A 220 18.73 -17.41 19.34
N ALA A 221 17.57 -18.06 19.38
CA ALA A 221 16.58 -17.95 18.32
C ALA A 221 15.95 -16.55 18.27
N ILE A 222 15.73 -15.93 19.42
CA ILE A 222 15.23 -14.55 19.51
C ILE A 222 16.25 -13.55 18.95
N GLY A 223 17.53 -13.71 19.26
CA GLY A 223 18.60 -12.88 18.68
C GLY A 223 18.65 -12.97 17.16
N ARG A 224 18.55 -14.18 16.59
CA ARG A 224 18.48 -14.37 15.12
C ARG A 224 17.21 -13.78 14.52
N LEU A 225 16.06 -13.96 15.19
CA LEU A 225 14.79 -13.40 14.75
C LEU A 225 14.85 -11.87 14.72
N LEU A 226 15.36 -11.24 15.78
CA LEU A 226 15.52 -9.79 15.85
C LEU A 226 16.40 -9.27 14.71
N ALA A 227 17.58 -9.87 14.51
CA ALA A 227 18.48 -9.47 13.44
C ALA A 227 17.82 -9.60 12.06
N ALA A 228 17.07 -10.68 11.82
CA ALA A 228 16.36 -10.87 10.56
C ALA A 228 15.19 -9.89 10.36
N LEU A 229 14.48 -9.51 11.43
CA LEU A 229 13.41 -8.51 11.37
C LEU A 229 13.96 -7.10 11.15
N GLN A 230 15.08 -6.73 11.80
CA GLN A 230 15.77 -5.47 11.58
C GLN A 230 16.29 -5.36 10.14
N TRP A 231 16.88 -6.45 9.62
CA TRP A 231 17.27 -6.51 8.22
C TRP A 231 16.06 -6.34 7.28
N ALA A 232 14.94 -7.01 7.57
CA ALA A 232 13.73 -6.89 6.76
C ALA A 232 13.15 -5.46 6.77
N GLN A 233 13.16 -4.79 7.92
CA GLN A 233 12.73 -3.40 8.07
C GLN A 233 13.61 -2.48 7.22
N HIS A 234 14.92 -2.60 7.36
CA HIS A 234 15.88 -1.82 6.59
C HIS A 234 15.74 -2.08 5.08
N TYR A 235 15.62 -3.33 4.65
CA TYR A 235 15.42 -3.70 3.25
C TYR A 235 14.13 -3.07 2.67
N PHE A 236 13.05 -3.06 3.44
CA PHE A 236 11.78 -2.46 3.02
C PHE A 236 11.87 -0.93 2.89
N GLU A 237 12.67 -0.28 3.74
CA GLU A 237 12.95 1.15 3.67
C GLU A 237 13.88 1.51 2.51
N GLU A 238 15.00 0.80 2.34
CA GLU A 238 15.95 1.06 1.25
C GLU A 238 15.29 0.91 -0.13
N THR A 239 14.38 -0.05 -0.29
CA THR A 239 13.63 -0.23 -1.55
C THR A 239 12.64 0.91 -1.83
N ALA A 240 12.33 1.76 -0.85
CA ALA A 240 11.57 2.99 -1.07
C ALA A 240 12.44 4.12 -1.66
N GLU A 241 13.74 4.12 -1.37
CA GLU A 241 14.68 5.17 -1.76
C GLU A 241 15.47 4.84 -3.01
N ARG A 242 15.75 3.56 -3.25
CA ARG A 242 16.45 3.09 -4.44
C ARG A 242 15.43 2.65 -5.48
N PRO A 243 15.35 3.34 -6.63
CA PRO A 243 14.69 2.73 -7.75
C PRO A 243 15.47 1.48 -8.18
N THR A 244 14.78 0.34 -8.23
CA THR A 244 15.35 -0.90 -8.75
C THR A 244 15.48 -0.73 -10.27
N GLY A 245 16.69 -0.41 -10.72
CA GLY A 245 17.08 -0.40 -12.13
C GLY A 245 17.09 -1.79 -12.77
#